data_AF-A0A6V8CKX3-F1
#
_entry.id   AF-A0A6V8CKX3-F1
#
_cell.length_a   1.000
_cell.length_b   1.000
_cell.length_c   1.000
_cell.angle_alpha   90.00
_cell.angle_beta   90.00
_cell.angle_gamma   90.00
#
_symmetry.space_group_name_H-M   'P 1'
#
loop_
_entity.id
_entity.type
_entity.pdbx_description
1 polymer ?
#
loop_
_entity_poly.entity_id
_entity_poly.type
_entity_poly.pdbx_seq_one_letter_code
_entity_poly.pdbx_strand_id
1 'polypeptide(L)' 'MVDAAKVKENASKKSRSGRKQVSNVPPHQHCRFCQAIIPISADPRTCGDQACSDKLGKQER' A
#
# COMPACT_ATOMS: atom_id res chain seq x y z
N MET A 1 -28.94 24.79 11.74
CA MET A 1 -29.20 23.35 11.97
C MET A 1 -28.52 22.59 10.84
N VAL A 2 -27.49 21.80 11.12
CA VAL A 2 -26.78 21.02 10.08
C VAL A 2 -27.57 19.74 9.83
N ASP A 3 -28.05 19.59 8.60
CA ASP A 3 -28.90 18.47 8.21
C ASP A 3 -28.08 17.16 8.15
N ALA A 4 -28.18 16.37 9.22
CA ALA A 4 -27.40 15.16 9.43
C ALA A 4 -27.67 14.06 8.40
N ALA A 5 -28.81 14.12 7.67
CA ALA A 5 -29.13 13.16 6.63
C ALA A 5 -28.25 13.38 5.39
N LYS A 6 -28.01 14.65 5.01
CA LYS A 6 -27.23 15.00 3.82
C LYS A 6 -25.74 14.66 3.97
N VAL A 7 -25.20 14.75 5.18
CA VAL A 7 -23.79 14.40 5.47
C VAL A 7 -23.53 12.90 5.30
N LYS A 8 -24.47 12.04 5.69
CA LYS A 8 -24.33 10.57 5.60
C LYS A 8 -24.37 10.06 4.16
N GLU A 9 -25.15 10.71 3.29
CA GLU A 9 -25.21 10.37 1.86
C GLU A 9 -23.87 10.67 1.15
N ASN A 10 -23.24 11.80 1.48
CA ASN A 10 -21.96 12.22 0.88
C ASN A 10 -20.80 11.32 1.31
N ALA A 11 -20.79 10.84 2.56
CA ALA A 11 -19.77 9.94 3.08
C ALA A 11 -19.83 8.55 2.40
N SER A 12 -21.04 8.07 2.09
CA SER A 12 -21.28 6.76 1.50
C SER A 12 -20.87 6.66 0.02
N LYS A 13 -20.90 7.78 -0.72
CA LYS A 13 -20.50 7.84 -2.13
C LYS A 13 -18.98 7.88 -2.33
N LYS A 14 -18.20 8.27 -1.31
CA LYS A 14 -16.74 8.43 -1.40
C LYS A 14 -15.95 7.14 -1.16
N SER A 15 -16.57 6.10 -0.61
CA SER A 15 -15.92 4.80 -0.34
C SER A 15 -15.91 3.84 -1.54
N ARG A 16 -16.69 4.10 -2.60
CA ARG A 16 -16.76 3.24 -3.80
C ARG A 16 -15.95 3.73 -5.00
N SER A 17 -15.44 4.95 -4.97
CA SER A 17 -14.66 5.54 -6.06
C SER A 17 -13.16 5.42 -5.77
N GLY A 18 -12.59 4.24 -5.88
CA GLY A 18 -11.17 4.09 -5.50
C GLY A 18 -10.39 2.90 -6.02
N ARG A 19 -11.00 1.89 -6.64
CA ARG A 19 -10.22 0.85 -7.31
C ARG A 19 -10.11 1.19 -8.79
N LYS A 20 -9.32 2.21 -9.11
CA LYS A 20 -8.80 2.34 -10.48
C LYS A 20 -8.01 1.06 -10.72
N GLN A 21 -8.60 0.09 -11.42
CA GLN A 21 -7.84 -1.01 -11.98
C GLN A 21 -6.86 -0.37 -12.94
N VAL A 22 -5.61 -0.23 -12.49
CA VAL A 22 -4.50 0.16 -13.36
C VAL A 22 -4.20 -1.11 -14.17
N SER A 23 -4.97 -1.31 -15.24
CA SER A 23 -5.06 -2.57 -15.99
C SER A 23 -3.79 -2.95 -16.76
N ASN A 24 -2.69 -2.19 -16.64
CA ASN A 24 -1.50 -2.35 -17.45
C ASN A 24 -0.18 -2.36 -16.67
N VAL A 25 -0.22 -2.33 -15.34
CA VAL A 25 1.00 -2.46 -14.51
C VAL A 25 1.02 -3.87 -13.91
N PRO A 26 2.07 -4.67 -14.17
CA PRO A 26 2.21 -5.99 -13.56
C PRO A 26 2.09 -5.91 -12.02
N PRO A 27 1.56 -6.95 -11.37
CA PRO A 27 1.49 -7.01 -9.92
C PRO A 27 2.91 -6.87 -9.33
N HIS A 28 3.13 -5.76 -8.64
CA HIS A 28 4.39 -5.44 -7.98
C HIS A 28 4.15 -5.20 -6.49
N GLN A 29 5.19 -5.39 -5.71
CA GLN A 29 5.24 -5.00 -4.31
C GLN A 29 6.20 -3.83 -4.14
N HIS A 30 6.14 -3.18 -2.99
CA HIS A 30 7.10 -2.14 -2.61
C HIS A 30 7.91 -2.63 -1.42
N CYS A 31 9.21 -2.35 -1.41
CA CYS A 31 10.08 -2.65 -0.27
C CYS A 31 9.54 -1.96 0.98
N ARG A 32 9.44 -2.70 2.10
CA ARG A 32 8.92 -2.18 3.38
C ARG A 32 9.73 -0.99 3.93
N PHE A 33 11.01 -0.87 3.56
CA PHE A 33 11.90 0.16 4.10
C PHE A 33 12.13 1.33 3.14
N CYS A 34 12.50 1.05 1.89
CA CYS A 34 12.85 2.09 0.91
C CYS A 34 11.75 2.34 -0.14
N GLN A 35 10.66 1.57 -0.12
CA GLN A 35 9.55 1.68 -1.08
C GLN A 35 9.97 1.48 -2.55
N ALA A 36 11.14 0.89 -2.82
CA ALA A 36 11.53 0.49 -4.16
C ALA A 36 10.55 -0.56 -4.72
N ILE A 37 10.32 -0.53 -6.03
CA ILE A 37 9.49 -1.51 -6.73
C ILE A 37 10.20 -2.87 -6.70
N ILE A 38 9.53 -3.88 -6.16
CA ILE A 38 10.00 -5.27 -6.04
C ILE A 38 8.97 -6.22 -6.65
N PRO A 39 9.38 -7.41 -7.13
CA PRO A 39 8.43 -8.39 -7.65
C PRO A 39 7.51 -8.92 -6.54
N ILE A 40 6.33 -9.40 -6.92
CA ILE A 40 5.37 -9.98 -5.95
C ILE A 40 5.88 -11.28 -5.30
N SER A 41 6.80 -11.96 -5.95
CA SER A 41 7.46 -13.17 -5.45
C SER A 41 8.61 -12.88 -4.46
N ALA A 42 8.90 -11.61 -4.15
CA ALA A 42 9.94 -11.27 -3.18
C ALA A 42 9.48 -11.60 -1.75
N ASP A 43 10.10 -12.62 -1.17
CA ASP A 43 10.02 -12.99 0.24
C ASP A 43 11.45 -12.99 0.82
N PRO A 44 11.78 -12.14 1.80
CA PRO A 44 10.99 -11.09 2.48
C PRO A 44 10.65 -9.89 1.58
N ARG A 45 9.67 -9.07 1.98
CA ARG A 45 9.16 -7.88 1.25
C ARG A 45 10.15 -6.70 1.23
N THR A 46 11.37 -6.96 0.79
CA THR A 46 12.53 -6.06 0.78
C THR A 46 13.31 -6.17 -0.52
N CYS A 47 13.96 -5.09 -0.95
CA CYS A 47 14.67 -5.01 -2.23
C CYS A 47 16.03 -5.75 -2.28
N GLY A 48 16.50 -6.33 -1.18
CA GLY A 48 17.81 -7.00 -1.11
C GLY A 48 19.00 -6.09 -0.82
N ASP A 49 18.80 -4.77 -0.76
CA ASP A 49 19.83 -3.84 -0.30
C ASP A 49 20.29 -4.13 1.13
N GLN A 50 21.60 -4.02 1.40
CA GLN A 50 22.15 -4.21 2.74
C GLN A 50 21.47 -3.31 3.79
N ALA A 51 21.11 -2.08 3.43
CA ALA A 51 20.41 -1.17 4.32
C ALA A 51 19.00 -1.67 4.70
N CYS A 52 18.31 -2.36 3.79
CA CYS A 52 16.99 -2.94 4.03
C CYS A 52 17.08 -4.27 4.76
N SER A 53 18.06 -5.11 4.43
CA SER A 53 18.33 -6.39 5.10
C SER A 53 18.79 -6.20 6.55
N ASP A 54 19.63 -5.20 6.83
CA ASP A 54 20.04 -4.85 8.20
C ASP A 54 18.84 -4.40 9.06
N LYS A 55 17.96 -3.55 8.50
CA LYS A 55 16.72 -3.13 9.17
C LYS A 55 15.76 -4.31 9.40
N LEU A 56 15.74 -5.28 8.49
CA LEU A 56 14.95 -6.50 8.65
C LEU A 56 15.51 -7.37 9.78
N GLY A 57 16.81 -7.66 9.78
CA GLY A 57 17.46 -8.46 10.83
C GLY A 57 17.39 -7.83 12.22
N LYS A 58 17.29 -6.49 12.31
CA LYS A 58 17.03 -5.76 13.57
C LYS A 58 15.60 -5.88 14.08
N GLN A 59 14.61 -6.13 13.22
CA GLN A 59 13.22 -6.36 13.67
C GLN A 59 12.96 -7.82 14.06
N GLU A 60 13.77 -8.76 13.56
CA GLU A 60 13.64 -10.20 13.84
C GLU A 60 14.33 -10.62 15.16
N ARG A 61 15.00 -9.68 15.85
CA ARG A 61 15.76 -9.91 17.08
C ARG A 61 15.13 -9.19 18.27
#